data_AF-A0A3E0H4W7-F1
#
_entry.id   AF-A0A3E0H4W7-F1
#
_cell.length_a   1.000
_cell.length_b   1.000
_cell.length_c   1.000
_cell.angle_alpha   90.00
_cell.angle_beta   90.00
_cell.angle_gamma   90.00
#
_symmetry.space_group_name_H-M   'P 1'
#
loop_
_entity.id
_entity.type
_entity.pdbx_description
1 polymer ?
#
loop_
_entity_poly.entity_id
_entity_poly.type
_entity_poly.pdbx_seq_one_letter_code
_entity_poly.pdbx_strand_id
1 'polypeptide(L)'
;MGANPLAGHVIPGVNGTAVDFDAHRGAPLVVILGNRHTQKTGHEIIESLRSHPQTMSVRVVQVACLRDVPKPLQAMATRHITAGYRGQLSDLAARRAALGAPAVDESTLLNIALDWTGEVTGSFGFSAADRTPVVLVFDHELALLARVTEPGAFAAVRAALATTSVEGTV
;
A
#
# COMPACT_ATOMS: atom_id res chain seq x y z
N MET A 1 16.88 16.04 -6.30
CA MET A 1 16.31 14.68 -6.33
C MET A 1 16.47 14.08 -4.94
N GLY A 2 15.38 13.89 -4.21
CA GLY A 2 15.42 13.16 -2.94
C GLY A 2 15.68 11.68 -3.20
N ALA A 3 16.50 11.03 -2.38
CA ALA A 3 16.72 9.59 -2.49
C ALA A 3 15.39 8.84 -2.30
N ASN A 4 15.05 7.91 -3.20
CA ASN A 4 13.92 7.01 -3.03
C ASN A 4 14.25 6.01 -1.91
N PRO A 5 13.61 6.08 -0.73
CA PRO A 5 13.93 5.19 0.40
C PRO A 5 13.43 3.76 0.19
N LEU A 6 12.66 3.50 -0.87
CA LEU A 6 12.20 2.16 -1.28
C LEU A 6 13.10 1.51 -2.34
N ALA A 7 14.05 2.24 -2.92
CA ALA A 7 14.88 1.73 -4.00
C ALA A 7 15.70 0.50 -3.55
N GLY A 8 15.69 -0.55 -4.37
CA GLY A 8 16.39 -1.80 -4.10
C GLY A 8 15.76 -2.68 -3.03
N HIS A 9 14.64 -2.29 -2.40
CA HIS A 9 13.95 -3.15 -1.45
C HIS A 9 13.07 -4.17 -2.17
N VAL A 10 13.36 -5.44 -1.90
CA VAL A 10 12.49 -6.58 -2.24
C VAL A 10 12.17 -7.30 -0.95
N ILE A 11 10.90 -7.27 -0.53
CA ILE A 11 10.47 -7.85 0.75
C ILE A 11 9.40 -8.93 0.54
N PRO A 12 9.28 -9.92 1.46
CA PRO A 12 8.34 -11.01 1.31
C PRO A 12 6.89 -10.50 1.19
N GLY A 13 6.12 -11.09 0.28
CA GLY A 13 4.69 -10.89 0.16
C GLY A 13 3.88 -12.05 0.76
N VAL A 14 2.58 -12.03 0.50
CA VAL A 14 1.65 -13.12 0.86
C VAL A 14 1.66 -14.23 -0.20
N ASN A 15 1.28 -15.46 0.18
CA ASN A 15 1.30 -16.64 -0.71
C ASN A 15 2.67 -16.97 -1.34
N GLY A 16 3.78 -16.60 -0.68
CA GLY A 16 5.12 -16.88 -1.18
C GLY A 16 5.58 -15.97 -2.32
N THR A 17 4.88 -14.85 -2.56
CA THR A 17 5.33 -13.81 -3.48
C THR A 17 6.42 -12.94 -2.83
N ALA A 18 7.03 -12.08 -3.63
CA ALA A 18 7.86 -10.98 -3.17
C ALA A 18 7.29 -9.68 -3.72
N VAL A 19 7.43 -8.59 -2.96
CA VAL A 19 7.09 -7.24 -3.38
C VAL A 19 8.40 -6.52 -3.67
N ASP A 20 8.65 -6.30 -4.95
CA ASP A 20 9.72 -5.44 -5.46
C ASP A 20 9.15 -4.04 -5.68
N PHE A 21 9.64 -3.06 -4.91
CA PHE A 21 9.15 -1.69 -5.03
C PHE A 21 9.56 -1.05 -6.36
N ASP A 22 10.72 -1.38 -6.92
CA ASP A 22 11.19 -0.82 -8.20
C ASP A 22 10.34 -1.32 -9.38
N ALA A 23 9.72 -2.50 -9.26
CA ALA A 23 8.76 -3.01 -10.26
C ALA A 23 7.50 -2.14 -10.41
N HIS A 24 7.25 -1.21 -9.47
CA HIS A 24 6.13 -0.28 -9.54
C HIS A 24 6.41 1.00 -10.32
N ARG A 25 7.64 1.23 -10.81
CA ARG A 25 7.97 2.37 -11.68
C ARG A 25 7.05 2.48 -12.89
N GLY A 26 6.93 3.69 -13.42
CA GLY A 26 6.08 4.02 -14.56
C GLY A 26 4.60 4.25 -14.21
N ALA A 27 4.22 4.16 -12.94
CA ALA A 27 2.90 4.57 -12.47
C ALA A 27 2.97 5.08 -11.01
N PRO A 28 2.05 5.98 -10.59
CA PRO A 28 1.96 6.37 -9.19
C PRO A 28 1.68 5.17 -8.28
N LEU A 29 2.30 5.20 -7.10
CA LEU A 29 2.19 4.15 -6.09
C LEU A 29 1.75 4.75 -4.76
N VAL A 30 0.77 4.11 -4.12
CA VAL A 30 0.40 4.41 -2.74
C VAL A 30 0.89 3.29 -1.85
N VAL A 31 1.66 3.62 -0.81
CA VAL A 31 2.13 2.66 0.18
C VAL A 31 1.47 2.97 1.52
N ILE A 32 0.85 1.96 2.14
CA ILE A 32 0.20 2.10 3.44
C ILE A 32 0.98 1.29 4.46
N LEU A 33 1.66 1.97 5.37
CA LEU A 33 2.38 1.35 6.47
C LEU A 33 1.38 1.08 7.60
N GLY A 34 1.28 -0.18 7.99
CA GLY A 34 0.34 -0.60 9.01
C GLY A 34 0.90 -1.68 9.93
N ASN A 35 0.23 -1.86 11.06
CA ASN A 35 0.51 -2.90 12.04
C ASN A 35 -0.82 -3.50 12.55
N ARG A 36 -0.76 -4.39 13.53
CA ARG A 36 -1.96 -5.03 14.10
C ARG A 36 -2.97 -4.04 14.71
N HIS A 37 -2.53 -2.86 15.12
CA HIS A 37 -3.37 -1.82 15.71
C HIS A 37 -4.03 -0.93 14.66
N THR A 38 -3.40 -0.77 13.49
CA THR A 38 -3.88 0.12 12.42
C THR A 38 -4.59 -0.59 11.28
N GLN A 39 -4.69 -1.93 11.32
CA GLN A 39 -5.25 -2.75 10.24
C GLN A 39 -6.63 -2.26 9.76
N LYS A 40 -7.54 -1.95 10.70
CA LYS A 40 -8.89 -1.49 10.38
C LYS A 40 -8.85 -0.15 9.62
N THR A 41 -8.13 0.84 10.15
CA THR A 41 -7.99 2.15 9.51
C THR A 41 -7.30 2.06 8.15
N GLY A 42 -6.27 1.20 8.03
CA GLY A 42 -5.61 0.94 6.76
C GLY A 42 -6.57 0.37 5.70
N HIS A 43 -7.50 -0.50 6.11
CA HIS A 43 -8.55 -1.02 5.22
C HIS A 43 -9.55 0.07 4.80
N GLU A 44 -10.01 0.90 5.72
CA GLU A 44 -10.93 2.02 5.45
C GLU A 44 -10.33 3.05 4.46
N ILE A 45 -9.02 3.31 4.56
CA ILE A 45 -8.29 4.15 3.60
C ILE A 45 -8.32 3.54 2.20
N ILE A 46 -8.02 2.23 2.08
CA ILE A 46 -8.09 1.55 0.79
C ILE A 46 -9.49 1.58 0.23
N GLU A 47 -10.50 1.26 1.05
CA GLU A 47 -11.89 1.29 0.62
C GLU A 47 -12.25 2.65 0.01
N SER A 48 -11.86 3.73 0.69
CA SER A 48 -12.09 5.11 0.22
C SER A 48 -11.39 5.38 -1.12
N LEU A 49 -10.14 4.90 -1.29
CA LEU A 49 -9.41 4.99 -2.56
C LEU A 49 -10.10 4.19 -3.66
N ARG A 50 -10.68 3.03 -3.35
CA ARG A 50 -11.35 2.15 -4.32
C ARG A 50 -12.75 2.60 -4.68
N SER A 51 -13.43 3.36 -3.83
CA SER A 51 -14.76 3.91 -4.10
C SER A 51 -14.76 5.13 -5.02
N HIS A 52 -13.59 5.70 -5.34
CA HIS A 52 -13.49 6.95 -6.08
C HIS A 52 -12.88 6.74 -7.48
N PRO A 53 -13.51 7.22 -8.58
CA PRO A 53 -13.06 6.97 -9.95
C PRO A 53 -11.61 7.35 -10.24
N GLN A 54 -11.13 8.47 -9.68
CA GLN A 54 -9.75 8.95 -9.88
C GLN A 54 -8.68 8.06 -9.22
N THR A 55 -9.02 7.32 -8.17
CA THR A 55 -8.05 6.57 -7.35
C THR A 55 -8.26 5.05 -7.41
N MET A 56 -9.37 4.59 -8.00
CA MET A 56 -9.75 3.18 -8.00
C MET A 56 -8.73 2.26 -8.70
N SER A 57 -7.95 2.79 -9.65
CA SER A 57 -6.95 2.05 -10.41
C SER A 57 -5.51 2.34 -9.97
N VAL A 58 -5.31 3.11 -8.90
CA VAL A 58 -3.97 3.39 -8.35
C VAL A 58 -3.40 2.12 -7.72
N ARG A 59 -2.10 1.87 -7.92
CA ARG A 59 -1.43 0.74 -7.29
C ARG A 59 -1.27 1.01 -5.79
N VAL A 60 -1.64 0.06 -4.95
CA VAL A 60 -1.53 0.14 -3.49
C VAL A 60 -0.71 -1.03 -2.98
N VAL A 61 0.31 -0.75 -2.17
CA VAL A 61 1.04 -1.75 -1.40
C VAL A 61 0.80 -1.52 0.09
N GLN A 62 0.17 -2.47 0.77
CA GLN A 62 0.11 -2.46 2.23
C GLN A 62 1.39 -3.09 2.78
N VAL A 63 2.14 -2.36 3.60
CA VAL A 63 3.34 -2.89 4.27
C VAL A 63 2.98 -3.16 5.72
N ALA A 64 2.95 -4.44 6.09
CA ALA A 64 2.73 -4.87 7.46
C ALA A 64 4.05 -4.81 8.24
N CYS A 65 4.13 -3.93 9.25
CA CYS A 65 5.21 -3.90 10.23
C CYS A 65 5.07 -5.09 11.17
N LEU A 66 5.98 -6.06 11.03
CA LEU A 66 5.91 -7.35 11.73
C LEU A 66 7.17 -7.67 12.55
N ARG A 67 8.05 -6.67 12.71
CA ARG A 67 9.31 -6.79 13.46
C ARG A 67 9.15 -7.40 14.85
N ASP A 68 8.06 -7.07 15.55
CA ASP A 68 7.81 -7.55 16.91
C ASP A 68 7.04 -8.87 16.97
N VAL A 69 6.75 -9.50 15.82
CA VAL A 69 6.11 -10.81 15.77
C VAL A 69 7.15 -11.90 16.03
N PRO A 70 7.03 -12.69 17.13
CA PRO A 70 7.96 -13.76 17.43
C PRO A 70 8.00 -14.80 16.30
N LYS A 71 9.20 -15.32 15.97
CA LYS A 71 9.40 -16.34 14.93
C LYS A 71 8.38 -17.49 14.96
N PRO A 72 8.03 -18.10 16.12
CA PRO A 72 7.05 -19.17 16.18
C PRO A 72 5.63 -18.78 15.72
N LEU A 73 5.28 -17.49 15.80
CA LEU A 73 3.98 -16.97 15.42
C LEU A 73 3.92 -16.43 13.98
N GLN A 74 5.05 -16.34 13.28
CA GLN A 74 5.10 -15.75 11.93
C GLN A 74 4.23 -16.53 10.95
N ALA A 75 4.26 -17.87 10.99
CA ALA A 75 3.41 -18.69 10.12
C ALA A 75 1.91 -18.45 10.37
N MET A 76 1.51 -18.24 11.63
CA MET A 76 0.13 -17.91 11.98
C MET A 76 -0.23 -16.50 11.51
N ALA A 77 0.64 -15.52 11.74
CA ALA A 77 0.44 -14.14 11.27
C ALA A 77 0.28 -14.09 9.74
N THR A 78 1.15 -14.77 8.99
CA THR A 78 1.05 -14.86 7.52
C THR A 78 -0.29 -15.43 7.07
N ARG A 79 -0.80 -16.48 7.74
CA ARG A 79 -2.12 -17.07 7.42
C ARG A 79 -3.26 -16.07 7.61
N HIS A 80 -3.28 -15.35 8.73
CA HIS A 80 -4.32 -14.33 9.00
C HIS A 80 -4.25 -13.19 7.98
N ILE A 81 -3.05 -12.68 7.69
CA ILE A 81 -2.85 -11.61 6.70
C ILE A 81 -3.29 -12.09 5.31
N THR A 82 -2.94 -13.32 4.93
CA THR A 82 -3.32 -13.92 3.64
C THR A 82 -4.84 -14.05 3.51
N ALA A 83 -5.54 -14.46 4.58
CA ALA A 83 -7.00 -14.55 4.58
C ALA A 83 -7.64 -13.17 4.39
N GLY A 84 -7.16 -12.15 5.13
CA GLY A 84 -7.63 -10.78 4.98
C GLY A 84 -7.36 -10.21 3.59
N TYR A 85 -6.19 -10.49 3.01
CA TYR A 85 -5.83 -10.08 1.65
C TYR A 85 -6.78 -10.64 0.59
N ARG A 86 -7.13 -11.93 0.67
CA ARG A 86 -8.06 -12.55 -0.27
C ARG A 86 -9.44 -11.91 -0.21
N GLY A 87 -9.90 -11.54 0.99
CA GLY A 87 -11.13 -10.77 1.16
C GLY A 87 -11.06 -9.42 0.44
N GLN A 88 -9.98 -8.66 0.66
CA GLN A 88 -9.79 -7.36 0.00
C GLN A 88 -9.73 -7.46 -1.53
N LEU A 89 -9.08 -8.48 -2.09
CA LEU A 89 -9.06 -8.71 -3.54
C LEU A 89 -10.46 -9.02 -4.08
N SER A 90 -11.22 -9.88 -3.39
CA SER A 90 -12.60 -10.21 -3.77
C SER A 90 -13.50 -8.98 -3.75
N ASP A 91 -13.40 -8.15 -2.71
CA ASP A 91 -14.17 -6.91 -2.60
C ASP A 91 -13.78 -5.89 -3.68
N LEU A 92 -12.49 -5.80 -4.00
CA LEU A 92 -11.99 -4.94 -5.07
C LEU A 92 -12.54 -5.39 -6.44
N ALA A 93 -12.51 -6.69 -6.73
CA ALA A 93 -13.05 -7.24 -7.96
C ALA A 93 -14.56 -6.94 -8.10
N ALA A 94 -15.33 -7.16 -7.04
CA ALA A 94 -16.77 -6.89 -7.02
C ALA A 94 -17.08 -5.40 -7.24
N ARG A 95 -16.35 -4.49 -6.59
CA ARG A 95 -16.53 -3.04 -6.76
C ARG A 95 -16.19 -2.58 -8.18
N ARG A 96 -15.09 -3.08 -8.75
CA ARG A 96 -14.68 -2.76 -10.12
C ARG A 96 -15.73 -3.22 -11.13
N ALA A 97 -16.24 -4.44 -10.97
CA ALA A 97 -17.31 -4.97 -11.81
C ALA A 97 -18.60 -4.12 -11.69
N ALA A 98 -19.00 -3.73 -10.48
CA ALA A 98 -20.17 -2.87 -10.25
C ALA A 98 -20.04 -1.48 -10.89
N LEU A 99 -18.82 -0.97 -11.04
CA LEU A 99 -18.53 0.31 -11.68
C LEU A 99 -18.29 0.19 -13.20
N GLY A 100 -18.41 -1.00 -13.78
CA GLY A 100 -18.15 -1.25 -15.20
C GLY A 100 -16.67 -1.03 -15.58
N ALA A 101 -15.75 -1.10 -14.61
CA ALA A 101 -14.34 -0.94 -14.88
C ALA A 101 -13.78 -2.16 -15.65
N PRO A 102 -12.76 -1.98 -16.51
CA PRO A 102 -12.13 -3.09 -17.21
C PRO A 102 -11.62 -4.17 -16.24
N ALA A 103 -11.78 -5.43 -16.64
CA ALA A 103 -11.21 -6.57 -15.94
C ALA A 103 -9.69 -6.46 -15.93
N VAL A 104 -9.10 -6.61 -14.74
CA VAL A 104 -7.66 -6.63 -14.50
C VAL A 104 -7.38 -7.67 -13.43
N ASP A 105 -6.14 -8.11 -13.30
CA ASP A 105 -5.73 -8.88 -12.13
C ASP A 105 -5.64 -7.94 -10.92
N GLU A 106 -6.53 -8.08 -9.93
CA GLU A 106 -6.59 -7.22 -8.75
C GLU A 106 -5.29 -7.25 -7.93
N SER A 107 -4.50 -8.32 -8.01
CA SER A 107 -3.19 -8.40 -7.35
C SER A 107 -2.16 -7.43 -7.94
N THR A 108 -2.41 -6.90 -9.14
CA THR A 108 -1.60 -5.82 -9.72
C THR A 108 -1.94 -4.45 -9.14
N LEU A 109 -3.15 -4.30 -8.58
CA LEU A 109 -3.64 -3.06 -7.99
C LEU A 109 -3.46 -3.01 -6.48
N LEU A 110 -3.51 -4.15 -5.80
CA LEU A 110 -3.36 -4.26 -4.35
C LEU A 110 -2.41 -5.39 -4.03
N ASN A 111 -1.31 -5.10 -3.34
CA ASN A 111 -0.39 -6.08 -2.80
C ASN A 111 -0.19 -5.89 -1.30
N ILE A 112 0.24 -6.96 -0.62
CA ILE A 112 0.68 -6.91 0.77
C ILE A 112 2.14 -7.35 0.86
N ALA A 113 2.94 -6.52 1.49
CA ALA A 113 4.34 -6.75 1.81
C ALA A 113 4.48 -6.98 3.33
N LEU A 114 5.34 -7.93 3.71
CA LEU A 114 5.54 -8.42 5.07
C LEU A 114 6.91 -7.97 5.56
N ASP A 115 6.95 -6.82 6.25
CA ASP A 115 8.18 -6.24 6.76
C ASP A 115 8.54 -6.83 8.13
N TRP A 116 9.16 -8.02 8.08
CA TRP A 116 9.62 -8.75 9.26
C TRP A 116 10.85 -8.14 9.93
N THR A 117 11.67 -7.37 9.18
CA THR A 117 12.87 -6.73 9.72
C THR A 117 12.58 -5.34 10.28
N GLY A 118 11.52 -4.69 9.77
CA GLY A 118 11.18 -3.31 10.08
C GLY A 118 12.02 -2.31 9.28
N GLU A 119 12.73 -2.74 8.24
CA GLU A 119 13.65 -1.91 7.48
C GLU A 119 12.90 -0.88 6.62
N VAL A 120 11.87 -1.34 5.90
CA VAL A 120 11.03 -0.47 5.06
C VAL A 120 10.18 0.43 5.93
N THR A 121 9.50 -0.10 6.95
CA THR A 121 8.66 0.71 7.84
C THR A 121 9.47 1.69 8.68
N GLY A 122 10.64 1.27 9.15
CA GLY A 122 11.56 2.07 9.94
C GLY A 122 12.16 3.26 9.18
N SER A 123 12.43 3.14 7.87
CA SER A 123 12.96 4.25 7.05
C SER A 123 11.98 5.43 6.95
N PHE A 124 10.69 5.21 7.21
CA PHE A 124 9.65 6.24 7.28
C PHE A 124 9.20 6.58 8.70
N GLY A 125 9.92 6.08 9.72
CA GLY A 125 9.63 6.31 11.12
C GLY A 125 8.33 5.66 11.61
N PHE A 126 7.89 4.57 10.97
CA PHE A 126 6.73 3.78 11.40
C PHE A 126 7.19 2.54 12.17
N SER A 127 6.42 2.15 13.17
CA SER A 127 6.74 1.08 14.12
C SER A 127 5.50 0.30 14.56
N ALA A 128 5.72 -0.78 15.33
CA ALA A 128 4.64 -1.56 15.92
C ALA A 128 3.90 -0.82 17.06
N ALA A 129 4.47 0.27 17.59
CA ALA A 129 3.84 1.07 18.65
C ALA A 129 2.83 2.09 18.11
N ASP A 130 2.93 2.42 16.82
CA ASP A 130 2.07 3.40 16.18
C ASP A 130 0.61 2.95 16.16
N ARG A 131 -0.29 3.91 16.38
CA ARG A 131 -1.75 3.68 16.44
C ARG A 131 -2.50 4.27 15.25
N THR A 132 -1.78 4.91 14.35
CA THR A 132 -2.32 5.53 13.14
C THR A 132 -1.48 5.05 11.96
N PRO A 133 -2.08 4.56 10.87
CA PRO A 133 -1.31 4.17 9.69
C PRO A 133 -0.64 5.39 9.06
N VAL A 134 0.48 5.16 8.39
CA VAL A 134 1.15 6.16 7.55
C VAL A 134 0.88 5.82 6.10
N VAL A 135 0.39 6.80 5.34
CA VAL A 135 0.18 6.69 3.90
C VAL A 135 1.24 7.49 3.18
N LEU A 136 1.91 6.84 2.25
CA LEU A 136 2.94 7.42 1.41
C LEU A 136 2.43 7.43 -0.03
N VAL A 137 2.66 8.53 -0.73
CA VAL A 137 2.32 8.67 -2.15
C VAL A 137 3.59 8.92 -2.92
N PHE A 138 3.82 8.10 -3.93
CA PHE A 138 4.96 8.16 -4.80
C PHE A 138 4.54 8.45 -6.24
N ASP A 139 5.37 9.18 -6.97
CA ASP A 139 5.21 9.38 -8.41
C ASP A 139 5.67 8.15 -9.22
N HIS A 140 5.74 8.33 -10.56
CA HIS A 140 6.15 7.29 -11.50
C HIS A 140 7.63 6.91 -11.42
N GLU A 141 8.48 7.78 -10.86
CA GLU A 141 9.91 7.52 -10.60
C GLU A 141 10.17 7.01 -9.17
N LEU A 142 9.09 6.77 -8.41
CA LEU A 142 9.12 6.42 -7.00
C LEU A 142 9.74 7.51 -6.12
N ALA A 143 9.63 8.79 -6.51
CA ALA A 143 9.92 9.90 -5.61
C ALA A 143 8.71 10.12 -4.68
N LEU A 144 9.00 10.31 -3.39
CA LEU A 144 7.97 10.55 -2.38
C LEU A 144 7.35 11.95 -2.57
N LEU A 145 6.06 12.00 -2.90
CA LEU A 145 5.28 13.23 -3.04
C LEU A 145 4.64 13.68 -1.74
N ALA A 146 4.12 12.72 -0.97
CA ALA A 146 3.41 13.00 0.26
C ALA A 146 3.56 11.88 1.29
N ARG A 147 3.65 12.28 2.56
CA ARG A 147 3.53 11.41 3.74
C ARG A 147 2.40 11.94 4.60
N VAL A 148 1.40 11.10 4.85
CA VAL A 148 0.13 11.52 5.47
C VAL A 148 -0.27 10.53 6.55
N THR A 149 -0.88 11.04 7.62
CA THR A 149 -1.55 10.25 8.65
C THR A 149 -3.01 10.70 8.75
N GLU A 150 -3.88 9.89 9.34
CA GLU A 150 -5.25 10.34 9.64
C GLU A 150 -5.26 11.48 10.69
N PRO A 151 -6.28 12.36 10.67
CA PRO A 151 -7.39 12.40 9.73
C PRO A 151 -7.03 12.97 8.34
N GLY A 152 -7.63 12.44 7.27
CA GLY A 152 -7.61 13.06 5.94
C GLY A 152 -6.66 12.45 4.91
N ALA A 153 -6.21 11.21 5.10
CA ALA A 153 -5.28 10.57 4.18
C ALA A 153 -5.83 10.50 2.75
N PHE A 154 -7.13 10.22 2.58
CA PHE A 154 -7.76 10.16 1.26
C PHE A 154 -7.68 11.47 0.48
N ALA A 155 -7.98 12.61 1.11
CA ALA A 155 -7.94 13.92 0.46
C ALA A 155 -6.52 14.29 0.05
N ALA A 156 -5.54 14.02 0.92
CA ALA A 156 -4.14 14.28 0.64
C ALA A 156 -3.58 13.37 -0.47
N VAL A 157 -3.98 12.08 -0.49
CA VAL A 157 -3.61 11.17 -1.58
C VAL A 157 -4.13 11.68 -2.92
N ARG A 158 -5.38 12.14 -2.98
CA ARG A 158 -5.93 12.73 -4.21
C ARG A 158 -5.18 13.98 -4.64
N ALA A 159 -4.86 14.87 -3.71
CA ALA A 159 -4.10 16.09 -4.00
C ALA A 159 -2.70 15.77 -4.54
N ALA A 160 -1.99 14.80 -3.93
CA ALA A 160 -0.67 14.36 -4.38
C ALA A 160 -0.71 13.64 -5.74
N LEU A 161 -1.73 12.83 -6.01
CA LEU A 161 -1.88 12.19 -7.32
C LEU A 161 -2.19 13.21 -8.42
N ALA A 162 -2.94 14.27 -8.11
CA ALA A 162 -3.25 15.32 -9.07
C ALA A 162 -2.00 16.05 -9.59
N THR A 163 -0.93 16.17 -8.80
CA THR A 163 0.33 16.80 -9.25
C THR A 163 1.07 15.95 -10.28
N THR A 164 0.90 14.62 -10.24
CA THR A 164 1.54 13.69 -11.20
C THR A 164 0.90 13.72 -12.58
N SER A 165 -0.40 14.08 -12.67
CA SER A 165 -1.11 14.14 -13.95
C SER A 165 -0.76 15.39 -14.78
N VAL A 166 -0.16 16.41 -14.18
CA VAL A 166 0.16 17.68 -14.86
C VAL A 166 1.45 17.59 -15.69
N GLU A 167 2.39 16.72 -15.32
CA GLU A 167 3.69 16.58 -16.01
C GLU A 167 3.61 15.74 -17.31
N GLY A 168 2.46 15.16 -17.63
CA GLY A 168 2.26 14.31 -18.81
C GLY A 168 1.60 15.00 -20.02
N THR A 169 1.47 16.32 -20.03
CA THR A 169 0.86 17.06 -21.16
C THR A 169 1.93 17.81 -21.95
N VAL A 170 2.59 17.11 -22.88
CA VAL A 170 3.27 17.71 -24.05
C VAL A 170 3.01 16.84 -25.27
#